data_AF-A0A7Y2F233-F1
#
_entry.id   AF-A0A7Y2F233-F1
#
_cell.length_a   1.000
_cell.length_b   1.000
_cell.length_c   1.000
_cell.angle_alpha   90.00
_cell.angle_beta   90.00
_cell.angle_gamma   90.00
#
_symmetry.space_group_name_H-M   'P 1'
#
loop_
_entity.id
_entity.type
_entity.pdbx_description
1 polymer ?
#
loop_
_entity_poly.entity_id
_entity_poly.type
_entity_poly.pdbx_seq_one_letter_code
_entity_poly.pdbx_strand_id
1 'polypeptide(L)'
;PSLRRKAALLAKVQDEAGHGLYLYSACETLGVSREELYDQLHSGKAKYSSIFNYPTITWADMGAIGWLVDGAAIINQVPLCNTSFGPYARAMVRVCKEESFHQRQGYEIMLTLCNGTPEQKEMAQDALNRWWWPSLMMLGPTDDTSVHTEQSMKWKLKRKTNDELRQQFIDQTVPQADILGLTIPDPDLKWNEERGSYDFGAIDWDEFWQVVKGHGPCNKERMDARVSAWENGAWVRDAAMAYAEKKKNKELKEAI
;
A
#
# COMPACT_ATOMS: atom_id res chain seq x y z
N PRO A 1 13.50 14.68 12.20
CA PRO A 1 13.29 13.43 12.97
C PRO A 1 12.98 13.76 14.44
N SER A 2 12.06 13.04 15.10
CA SER A 2 11.71 13.29 16.51
C SER A 2 10.91 12.13 17.12
N LEU A 3 10.77 12.12 18.45
CA LEU A 3 9.89 11.17 19.15
C LEU A 3 8.42 11.29 18.70
N ARG A 4 7.95 12.50 18.39
CA ARG A 4 6.61 12.73 17.81
C ARG A 4 6.45 11.95 16.50
N ARG A 5 7.42 12.04 15.59
CA ARG A 5 7.37 11.32 14.31
C ARG A 5 7.49 9.81 14.50
N LYS A 6 8.29 9.34 15.46
CA LYS A 6 8.37 7.91 15.81
C LYS A 6 7.04 7.37 16.34
N ALA A 7 6.35 8.11 17.21
CA ALA A 7 5.04 7.72 17.74
C ALA A 7 3.97 7.67 16.63
N ALA A 8 3.95 8.67 15.74
CA ALA A 8 3.05 8.67 14.59
C ALA A 8 3.30 7.48 13.65
N LEU A 9 4.57 7.16 13.36
CA LEU A 9 4.93 6.02 12.53
C LEU A 9 4.53 4.67 13.17
N LEU A 10 4.71 4.52 14.49
CA LEU A 10 4.25 3.34 15.21
C LEU A 10 2.73 3.16 15.11
N ALA A 11 1.97 4.25 15.27
CA ALA A 11 0.52 4.22 15.13
C ALA A 11 0.10 3.83 13.70
N LYS A 12 0.75 4.37 12.66
CA LYS A 12 0.51 4.00 11.26
C LYS A 12 0.71 2.50 11.03
N VAL A 13 1.87 1.96 11.43
CA VAL A 13 2.21 0.55 11.21
C VAL A 13 1.31 -0.38 12.04
N GLN A 14 0.86 0.06 13.21
CA GLN A 14 -0.14 -0.66 14.00
C GLN A 14 -1.48 -0.75 13.24
N ASP A 15 -1.94 0.34 12.66
CA ASP A 15 -3.19 0.37 11.88
C ASP A 15 -3.07 -0.51 10.62
N GLU A 16 -1.94 -0.50 9.92
CA GLU A 16 -1.69 -1.39 8.76
C GLU A 16 -1.85 -2.87 9.13
N ALA A 17 -1.39 -3.28 10.33
CA ALA A 17 -1.62 -4.63 10.82
C ALA A 17 -3.12 -4.92 11.04
N GLY A 18 -3.87 -3.95 11.58
CA GLY A 18 -5.33 -4.02 11.73
C GLY A 18 -6.06 -4.10 10.39
N HIS A 19 -5.63 -3.32 9.39
CA HIS A 19 -6.20 -3.33 8.04
C HIS A 19 -6.01 -4.69 7.37
N GLY A 20 -4.83 -5.29 7.52
CA GLY A 20 -4.58 -6.66 7.09
C GLY A 20 -5.58 -7.65 7.70
N LEU A 21 -5.86 -7.54 9.00
CA LEU A 21 -6.85 -8.39 9.67
C LEU A 21 -8.27 -8.19 9.10
N TYR A 22 -8.70 -6.95 8.87
CA TYR A 22 -9.99 -6.68 8.24
C TYR A 22 -10.12 -7.32 6.85
N LEU A 23 -9.06 -7.26 6.06
CA LEU A 23 -9.01 -7.83 4.72
C LEU A 23 -9.03 -9.36 4.75
N TYR A 24 -8.26 -9.99 5.64
CA TYR A 24 -8.35 -11.45 5.83
C TYR A 24 -9.76 -11.88 6.24
N SER A 25 -10.39 -11.19 7.20
CA SER A 25 -11.77 -11.50 7.59
C SER A 25 -12.78 -11.31 6.45
N ALA A 26 -12.58 -10.32 5.57
CA ALA A 26 -13.44 -10.16 4.38
C ALA A 26 -13.25 -11.32 3.40
N CYS A 27 -12.02 -11.78 3.17
CA CYS A 27 -11.74 -12.94 2.33
C CYS A 27 -12.31 -14.23 2.92
N GLU A 28 -12.27 -14.42 4.24
CA GLU A 28 -12.80 -15.63 4.90
C GLU A 28 -14.30 -15.84 4.64
N THR A 29 -15.05 -14.78 4.39
CA THR A 29 -16.47 -14.88 3.99
C THR A 29 -16.69 -15.48 2.60
N LEU A 30 -15.63 -15.58 1.77
CA LEU A 30 -15.63 -16.27 0.47
C LEU A 30 -15.21 -17.75 0.58
N GLY A 31 -14.91 -18.23 1.80
CA GLY A 31 -14.59 -19.64 2.08
C GLY A 31 -13.10 -20.00 2.01
N VAL A 32 -12.20 -19.04 1.75
CA VAL A 32 -10.74 -19.26 1.85
C VAL A 32 -10.28 -18.98 3.28
N SER A 33 -9.37 -19.79 3.84
CA SER A 33 -8.83 -19.49 5.17
C SER A 33 -7.71 -18.47 5.12
N ARG A 34 -7.48 -17.76 6.23
CA ARG A 34 -6.31 -16.90 6.37
C ARG A 34 -5.00 -17.67 6.21
N GLU A 35 -4.90 -18.89 6.75
CA GLU A 35 -3.71 -19.73 6.62
C GLU A 35 -3.42 -20.04 5.15
N GLU A 36 -4.45 -20.38 4.37
CA GLU A 36 -4.28 -20.63 2.93
C GLU A 36 -3.77 -19.38 2.21
N LEU A 37 -4.29 -18.19 2.52
CA LEU A 37 -3.81 -16.94 1.93
C LEU A 37 -2.35 -16.64 2.31
N TYR A 38 -1.94 -16.96 3.54
CA TYR A 38 -0.55 -16.85 3.98
C TYR A 38 0.35 -17.81 3.20
N ASP A 39 -0.07 -19.06 3.03
CA ASP A 39 0.69 -20.05 2.26
C ASP A 39 0.82 -19.63 0.80
N GLN A 40 -0.26 -19.11 0.20
CA GLN A 40 -0.21 -18.57 -1.16
C GLN A 40 0.74 -17.38 -1.28
N LEU A 41 0.82 -16.50 -0.26
CA LEU A 41 1.80 -15.41 -0.22
C LEU A 41 3.22 -15.97 -0.11
N HIS A 42 3.49 -16.85 0.84
CA HIS A 42 4.82 -17.42 1.07
C HIS A 42 5.33 -18.25 -0.11
N SER A 43 4.44 -18.92 -0.83
CA SER A 43 4.79 -19.68 -2.04
C SER A 43 4.92 -18.80 -3.30
N GLY A 44 4.61 -17.50 -3.20
CA GLY A 44 4.55 -16.58 -4.34
C GLY A 44 3.36 -16.79 -5.31
N LYS A 45 2.38 -17.63 -4.94
CA LYS A 45 1.15 -17.82 -5.73
C LYS A 45 0.25 -16.59 -5.68
N ALA A 46 0.15 -15.96 -4.52
CA ALA A 46 -0.50 -14.67 -4.33
C ALA A 46 0.55 -13.55 -4.30
N LYS A 47 0.18 -12.40 -4.87
CA LYS A 47 1.02 -11.20 -4.94
C LYS A 47 0.67 -10.24 -3.80
N TYR A 48 1.60 -9.34 -3.51
CA TYR A 48 1.38 -8.12 -2.72
C TYR A 48 1.73 -6.90 -3.59
N SER A 49 1.38 -5.70 -3.14
CA SER A 49 1.58 -4.47 -3.90
C SER A 49 3.05 -4.29 -4.32
N SER A 50 3.29 -3.92 -5.58
CA SER A 50 4.63 -3.72 -6.14
C SER A 50 5.46 -2.72 -5.33
N ILE A 51 4.81 -1.70 -4.78
CA ILE A 51 5.42 -0.58 -4.09
C ILE A 51 6.26 -0.97 -2.87
N PHE A 52 5.95 -2.09 -2.21
CA PHE A 52 6.66 -2.53 -1.01
C PHE A 52 8.03 -3.16 -1.31
N ASN A 53 8.35 -3.33 -2.59
CA ASN A 53 9.63 -3.86 -3.05
C ASN A 53 10.71 -2.79 -3.24
N TYR A 54 10.43 -1.53 -2.95
CA TYR A 54 11.40 -0.44 -3.01
C TYR A 54 12.03 -0.17 -1.62
N PRO A 55 13.32 0.16 -1.55
CA PRO A 55 14.03 0.36 -0.29
C PRO A 55 13.78 1.76 0.29
N THR A 56 13.72 1.84 1.61
CA THR A 56 13.63 3.11 2.35
C THR A 56 15.03 3.49 2.84
N ILE A 57 15.71 4.37 2.12
CA ILE A 57 17.15 4.65 2.31
C ILE A 57 17.38 5.82 3.27
N THR A 58 16.47 6.79 3.32
CA THR A 58 16.55 8.00 4.14
C THR A 58 15.29 8.19 4.99
N TRP A 59 15.31 9.18 5.87
CA TRP A 59 14.09 9.56 6.62
C TRP A 59 13.01 10.16 5.72
N ALA A 60 13.37 10.84 4.63
CA ALA A 60 12.40 11.44 3.71
C ALA A 60 11.52 10.38 3.02
N ASP A 61 12.03 9.16 2.84
CA ASP A 61 11.26 8.02 2.33
C ASP A 61 10.00 7.73 3.15
N MET A 62 10.04 7.94 4.47
CA MET A 62 8.85 7.78 5.32
C MET A 62 7.78 8.84 5.01
N GLY A 63 8.23 10.06 4.68
CA GLY A 63 7.35 11.13 4.22
C GLY A 63 6.78 10.85 2.83
N ALA A 64 7.61 10.40 1.89
CA ALA A 64 7.20 10.07 0.53
C ALA A 64 6.24 8.86 0.49
N ILE A 65 6.48 7.81 1.28
CA ILE A 65 5.53 6.69 1.44
C ILE A 65 4.21 7.19 2.00
N GLY A 66 4.25 7.90 3.13
CA GLY A 66 3.01 8.41 3.73
C GLY A 66 2.27 9.37 2.79
N TRP A 67 2.96 10.18 1.99
CA TRP A 67 2.30 11.13 1.10
C TRP A 67 1.84 10.52 -0.23
N LEU A 68 2.78 9.97 -1.00
CA LEU A 68 2.56 9.49 -2.37
C LEU A 68 1.97 8.09 -2.38
N VAL A 69 2.56 7.16 -1.63
CA VAL A 69 2.15 5.75 -1.64
C VAL A 69 0.78 5.61 -0.98
N ASP A 70 0.59 6.11 0.24
CA ASP A 70 -0.75 6.08 0.86
C ASP A 70 -1.74 6.96 0.06
N GLY A 71 -1.28 8.04 -0.57
CA GLY A 71 -2.11 8.87 -1.46
C GLY A 71 -2.68 8.06 -2.64
N ALA A 72 -1.82 7.32 -3.33
CA ALA A 72 -2.23 6.42 -4.41
C ALA A 72 -3.10 5.26 -3.89
N ALA A 73 -2.82 4.74 -2.69
CA ALA A 73 -3.65 3.74 -2.04
C ALA A 73 -5.07 4.26 -1.79
N ILE A 74 -5.21 5.46 -1.21
CA ILE A 74 -6.50 6.12 -0.96
C ILE A 74 -7.26 6.36 -2.26
N ILE A 75 -6.60 6.83 -3.32
CA ILE A 75 -7.24 7.04 -4.62
C ILE A 75 -7.83 5.74 -5.16
N ASN A 76 -7.10 4.62 -5.00
CA ASN A 76 -7.59 3.29 -5.38
C ASN A 76 -8.68 2.74 -4.45
N GLN A 77 -8.55 2.93 -3.13
CA GLN A 77 -9.41 2.32 -2.12
C GLN A 77 -10.75 3.05 -1.94
N VAL A 78 -10.79 4.38 -2.04
CA VAL A 78 -12.03 5.15 -1.84
C VAL A 78 -13.15 4.72 -2.79
N PRO A 79 -12.91 4.51 -4.10
CA PRO A 79 -13.91 3.93 -5.00
C PRO A 79 -14.36 2.52 -4.59
N LEU A 80 -13.49 1.72 -3.96
CA LEU A 80 -13.80 0.37 -3.49
C LEU A 80 -14.71 0.36 -2.26
N CYS A 81 -14.92 1.48 -1.57
CA CYS A 81 -16.03 1.62 -0.61
C CYS A 81 -17.41 1.35 -1.24
N ASN A 82 -17.52 1.44 -2.56
CA ASN A 82 -18.72 1.14 -3.35
C ASN A 82 -18.57 -0.09 -4.26
N THR A 83 -17.62 -0.98 -3.95
CA THR A 83 -17.49 -2.29 -4.63
C THR A 83 -18.74 -3.13 -4.38
N SER A 84 -19.10 -4.01 -5.33
CA SER A 84 -20.31 -4.83 -5.26
C SER A 84 -20.29 -5.89 -4.15
N PHE A 85 -19.11 -6.25 -3.64
CA PHE A 85 -18.98 -7.24 -2.58
C PHE A 85 -19.01 -6.60 -1.19
N GLY A 86 -20.13 -6.77 -0.47
CA GLY A 86 -20.43 -6.07 0.77
C GLY A 86 -19.37 -6.16 1.89
N PRO A 87 -18.82 -7.36 2.23
CA PRO A 87 -17.74 -7.47 3.21
C PRO A 87 -16.52 -6.63 2.84
N TYR A 88 -16.12 -6.63 1.57
CA TYR A 88 -14.98 -5.85 1.09
C TYR A 88 -15.27 -4.35 1.13
N ALA A 89 -16.45 -3.92 0.65
CA ALA A 89 -16.87 -2.52 0.70
C ALA A 89 -16.81 -1.95 2.14
N ARG A 90 -17.32 -2.70 3.12
CA ARG A 90 -17.33 -2.26 4.54
C ARG A 90 -15.92 -2.23 5.15
N ALA A 91 -15.04 -3.16 4.76
CA ALA A 91 -13.64 -3.11 5.16
C ALA A 91 -12.96 -1.85 4.63
N MET A 92 -13.16 -1.53 3.34
CA MET A 92 -12.61 -0.31 2.71
C MET A 92 -13.10 0.97 3.36
N VAL A 93 -14.37 1.05 3.82
CA VAL A 93 -14.86 2.21 4.58
C VAL A 93 -14.08 2.43 5.88
N ARG A 94 -13.67 1.37 6.57
CA ARG A 94 -12.87 1.48 7.80
C ARG A 94 -11.43 1.87 7.48
N VAL A 95 -10.81 1.14 6.54
CA VAL A 95 -9.43 1.39 6.11
C VAL A 95 -9.26 2.84 5.62
N CYS A 96 -10.11 3.32 4.71
CA CYS A 96 -10.03 4.69 4.18
C CYS A 96 -10.16 5.77 5.26
N LYS A 97 -10.96 5.54 6.31
CA LYS A 97 -11.12 6.49 7.42
C LYS A 97 -9.81 6.68 8.19
N GLU A 98 -9.08 5.59 8.38
CA GLU A 98 -7.82 5.57 9.13
C GLU A 98 -6.65 6.01 8.23
N GLU A 99 -6.56 5.52 7.00
CA GLU A 99 -5.45 5.85 6.06
C GLU A 99 -5.37 7.34 5.72
N SER A 100 -6.51 8.04 5.60
CA SER A 100 -6.50 9.49 5.29
C SER A 100 -5.75 10.33 6.34
N PHE A 101 -5.75 9.89 7.60
CA PHE A 101 -4.99 10.55 8.66
C PHE A 101 -3.49 10.32 8.49
N HIS A 102 -3.08 9.08 8.23
CA HIS A 102 -1.67 8.71 8.03
C HIS A 102 -1.09 9.39 6.79
N GLN A 103 -1.88 9.49 5.73
CA GLN A 103 -1.46 10.18 4.51
C GLN A 103 -1.11 11.65 4.77
N ARG A 104 -1.95 12.33 5.56
CA ARG A 104 -1.69 13.71 5.97
C ARG A 104 -0.42 13.83 6.81
N GLN A 105 -0.14 12.87 7.69
CA GLN A 105 1.10 12.86 8.48
C GLN A 105 2.34 12.69 7.60
N GLY A 106 2.26 11.86 6.55
CA GLY A 106 3.31 11.74 5.54
C GLY A 106 3.61 13.06 4.84
N TYR A 107 2.55 13.74 4.37
CA TYR A 107 2.69 15.07 3.77
C TYR A 107 3.28 16.09 4.74
N GLU A 108 2.90 16.06 6.02
CA GLU A 108 3.46 16.95 7.04
C GLU A 108 4.98 16.71 7.25
N ILE A 109 5.46 15.47 7.11
CA ILE A 109 6.90 15.17 7.12
C ILE A 109 7.58 15.87 5.95
N MET A 110 7.03 15.73 4.73
CA MET A 110 7.60 16.36 3.53
C MET A 110 7.62 17.88 3.66
N LEU A 111 6.52 18.48 4.12
CA LEU A 111 6.44 19.92 4.39
C LEU A 111 7.48 20.38 5.43
N THR A 112 7.68 19.61 6.49
CA THR A 112 8.70 19.92 7.51
C THR A 112 10.10 19.91 6.91
N LEU A 113 10.40 18.94 6.04
CA LEU A 113 11.72 18.83 5.38
C LEU A 113 11.94 19.95 4.37
N CYS A 114 10.92 20.29 3.57
CA CYS A 114 11.01 21.33 2.55
C CYS A 114 11.13 22.75 3.14
N ASN A 115 10.60 22.98 4.34
CA ASN A 115 10.78 24.21 5.11
C ASN A 115 12.02 24.21 6.02
N GLY A 116 12.83 23.15 5.93
CA GLY A 116 14.02 22.93 6.74
C GLY A 116 15.29 23.52 6.13
N THR A 117 16.41 22.83 6.35
CA THR A 117 17.69 23.19 5.71
C THR A 117 17.71 22.78 4.23
N PRO A 118 18.64 23.33 3.41
CA PRO A 118 18.81 22.90 2.03
C PRO A 118 19.00 21.38 1.88
N GLU A 119 19.75 20.75 2.77
CA GLU A 119 20.01 19.30 2.76
C GLU A 119 18.73 18.50 3.09
N GLN A 120 17.85 19.04 3.93
CA GLN A 120 16.55 18.41 4.21
C GLN A 120 15.62 18.50 3.01
N LYS A 121 15.63 19.63 2.30
CA LYS A 121 14.86 19.79 1.06
C LYS A 121 15.41 18.89 -0.06
N GLU A 122 16.72 18.77 -0.19
CA GLU A 122 17.36 17.85 -1.14
C GLU A 122 17.01 16.39 -0.83
N MET A 123 17.01 16.00 0.45
CA MET A 123 16.57 14.65 0.87
C MET A 123 15.10 14.40 0.52
N ALA A 124 14.23 15.40 0.65
CA ALA A 124 12.83 15.30 0.25
C ALA A 124 12.67 15.17 -1.28
N GLN A 125 13.47 15.92 -2.06
CA GLN A 125 13.49 15.82 -3.51
C GLN A 125 13.98 14.45 -3.98
N ASP A 126 15.06 13.92 -3.39
CA ASP A 126 15.57 12.58 -3.71
C ASP A 126 14.53 11.48 -3.41
N ALA A 127 13.83 11.58 -2.28
CA ALA A 127 12.74 10.65 -1.98
C ALA A 127 11.59 10.76 -3.00
N LEU A 128 11.15 11.97 -3.37
CA LEU A 128 10.15 12.16 -4.42
C LEU A 128 10.61 11.53 -5.75
N ASN A 129 11.87 11.75 -6.13
CA ASN A 129 12.45 11.20 -7.37
C ASN A 129 12.33 9.68 -7.44
N ARG A 130 12.63 8.99 -6.34
CA ARG A 130 12.62 7.52 -6.27
C ARG A 130 11.21 6.94 -6.10
N TRP A 131 10.29 7.65 -5.44
CA TRP A 131 8.96 7.12 -5.10
C TRP A 131 7.85 7.52 -6.06
N TRP A 132 8.06 8.50 -6.95
CA TRP A 132 7.05 8.98 -7.90
C TRP A 132 6.53 7.88 -8.83
N TRP A 133 7.40 7.34 -9.68
CA TRP A 133 7.03 6.33 -10.67
C TRP A 133 6.51 5.03 -10.03
N PRO A 134 7.13 4.49 -8.96
CA PRO A 134 6.56 3.35 -8.24
C PRO A 134 5.15 3.58 -7.71
N SER A 135 4.84 4.80 -7.24
CA SER A 135 3.49 5.14 -6.75
C SER A 135 2.45 5.13 -7.89
N LEU A 136 2.83 5.57 -9.10
CA LEU A 136 1.98 5.48 -10.28
C LEU A 136 1.76 4.04 -10.75
N MET A 137 2.81 3.21 -10.69
CA MET A 137 2.75 1.78 -11.01
C MET A 137 1.84 1.00 -10.05
N MET A 138 1.67 1.46 -8.81
CA MET A 138 0.79 0.82 -7.83
C MET A 138 -0.67 0.79 -8.27
N LEU A 139 -1.08 1.71 -9.15
CA LEU A 139 -2.43 1.76 -9.71
C LEU A 139 -2.66 0.74 -10.83
N GLY A 140 -1.68 -0.12 -11.09
CA GLY A 140 -1.76 -1.24 -12.01
C GLY A 140 -1.36 -0.91 -13.44
N PRO A 141 -1.37 -1.91 -14.33
CA PRO A 141 -1.03 -1.75 -15.74
C PRO A 141 -2.05 -0.87 -16.46
N THR A 142 -1.73 -0.44 -17.68
CA THR A 142 -2.67 0.27 -18.55
C THR A 142 -3.96 -0.52 -18.79
N ASP A 143 -5.05 0.17 -19.12
CA ASP A 143 -6.36 -0.47 -19.26
C ASP A 143 -6.40 -1.51 -20.38
N ASP A 144 -5.62 -1.32 -21.45
CA ASP A 144 -5.49 -2.23 -22.60
C ASP A 144 -4.72 -3.53 -22.28
N THR A 145 -3.86 -3.52 -21.25
CA THR A 145 -3.08 -4.68 -20.83
C THR A 145 -3.60 -5.34 -19.55
N SER A 146 -4.63 -4.77 -18.92
CA SER A 146 -5.24 -5.29 -17.70
C SER A 146 -6.28 -6.39 -17.98
N VAL A 147 -5.83 -7.64 -17.91
CA VAL A 147 -6.66 -8.85 -18.15
C VAL A 147 -7.90 -8.98 -17.25
N HIS A 148 -7.96 -8.28 -16.11
CA HIS A 148 -9.06 -8.36 -15.14
C HIS A 148 -10.00 -7.15 -15.16
N THR A 149 -9.65 -6.05 -15.84
CA THR A 149 -10.42 -4.79 -15.78
C THR A 149 -11.84 -4.99 -16.30
N GLU A 150 -12.01 -5.61 -17.47
CA GLU A 150 -13.34 -5.77 -18.11
C GLU A 150 -14.33 -6.51 -17.20
N GLN A 151 -13.94 -7.69 -16.70
CA GLN A 151 -14.79 -8.50 -15.83
C GLN A 151 -15.05 -7.80 -14.49
N SER A 152 -14.01 -7.20 -13.88
CA SER A 152 -14.13 -6.54 -12.58
C SER A 152 -15.05 -5.32 -12.65
N MET A 153 -15.02 -4.57 -13.75
CA MET A 153 -15.93 -3.45 -13.99
C MET A 153 -17.36 -3.94 -14.22
N LYS A 154 -17.56 -5.00 -15.03
CA LYS A 154 -18.88 -5.60 -15.27
C LYS A 154 -19.55 -6.08 -13.98
N TRP A 155 -18.78 -6.68 -13.09
CA TRP A 155 -19.26 -7.11 -11.76
C TRP A 155 -19.30 -5.98 -10.73
N LYS A 156 -18.88 -4.76 -11.10
CA LYS A 156 -18.77 -3.62 -10.18
C LYS A 156 -17.86 -3.89 -8.98
N LEU A 157 -16.92 -4.83 -9.13
CA LEU A 157 -15.84 -5.06 -8.17
C LEU A 157 -14.84 -3.90 -8.23
N LYS A 158 -14.52 -3.47 -9.46
CA LYS A 158 -13.76 -2.26 -9.76
C LYS A 158 -14.72 -1.16 -10.18
N ARG A 159 -14.48 0.08 -9.74
CA ARG A 159 -15.39 1.23 -9.95
C ARG A 159 -14.84 2.30 -10.89
N LYS A 160 -13.53 2.32 -11.06
CA LYS A 160 -12.77 3.18 -11.97
C LYS A 160 -11.66 2.35 -12.60
N THR A 161 -11.24 2.69 -13.80
CA THR A 161 -10.17 1.98 -14.49
C THR A 161 -8.79 2.30 -13.88
N ASN A 162 -7.73 1.58 -14.27
CA ASN A 162 -6.40 1.86 -13.72
C ASN A 162 -5.93 3.25 -14.16
N ASP A 163 -6.15 3.58 -15.43
CA ASP A 163 -5.72 4.86 -16.01
C ASP A 163 -6.54 6.03 -15.46
N GLU A 164 -7.85 5.86 -15.23
CA GLU A 164 -8.68 6.87 -14.55
C GLU A 164 -8.17 7.19 -13.13
N LEU A 165 -7.80 6.16 -12.37
CA LEU A 165 -7.24 6.33 -11.03
C LEU A 165 -5.87 7.00 -11.08
N ARG A 166 -5.03 6.61 -12.04
CA ARG A 166 -3.69 7.19 -12.23
C ARG A 166 -3.75 8.66 -12.59
N GLN A 167 -4.59 9.02 -13.55
CA GLN A 167 -4.79 10.42 -13.93
C GLN A 167 -5.30 11.24 -12.74
N GLN A 168 -6.30 10.71 -12.00
CA GLN A 168 -6.81 11.38 -10.81
C GLN A 168 -5.72 11.60 -9.75
N PHE A 169 -4.86 10.60 -9.53
CA PHE A 169 -3.75 10.73 -8.58
C PHE A 169 -2.77 11.82 -9.02
N ILE A 170 -2.37 11.86 -10.29
CA ILE A 170 -1.45 12.88 -10.83
C ILE A 170 -2.06 14.28 -10.65
N ASP A 171 -3.30 14.48 -11.12
CA ASP A 171 -3.98 15.78 -11.08
C ASP A 171 -4.13 16.33 -9.65
N GLN A 172 -4.28 15.44 -8.66
CA GLN A 172 -4.37 15.83 -7.26
C GLN A 172 -3.01 16.02 -6.59
N THR A 173 -1.96 15.34 -7.06
CA THR A 173 -0.66 15.28 -6.37
C THR A 173 0.33 16.31 -6.90
N VAL A 174 0.30 16.64 -8.20
CA VAL A 174 1.19 17.67 -8.76
C VAL A 174 1.05 19.03 -8.04
N PRO A 175 -0.17 19.57 -7.80
CA PRO A 175 -0.32 20.80 -7.03
C PRO A 175 0.21 20.72 -5.59
N GLN A 176 0.23 19.52 -5.00
CA GLN A 176 0.81 19.30 -3.67
C GLN A 176 2.34 19.39 -3.73
N ALA A 177 2.98 18.87 -4.77
CA ALA A 177 4.42 19.02 -4.99
C ALA A 177 4.82 20.48 -5.20
N ASP A 178 4.00 21.25 -5.94
CA ASP A 178 4.20 22.69 -6.15
C ASP A 178 4.20 23.47 -4.83
N ILE A 179 3.29 23.15 -3.91
CA ILE A 179 3.23 23.76 -2.57
C ILE A 179 4.50 23.46 -1.75
N LEU A 180 5.06 22.25 -1.90
CA LEU A 180 6.32 21.88 -1.26
C LEU A 180 7.55 22.51 -1.94
N GLY A 181 7.36 23.09 -3.14
CA GLY A 181 8.44 23.59 -3.97
C GLY A 181 9.39 22.46 -4.41
N LEU A 182 8.84 21.27 -4.67
CA LEU A 182 9.53 20.11 -5.21
C LEU A 182 9.18 19.93 -6.69
N THR A 183 10.07 19.30 -7.45
CA THR A 183 9.87 19.03 -8.88
C THR A 183 9.52 17.56 -9.08
N ILE A 184 8.45 17.28 -9.83
CA ILE A 184 8.11 15.90 -10.22
C ILE A 184 9.18 15.38 -11.20
N PRO A 185 9.70 14.15 -11.03
CA PRO A 185 10.75 13.58 -11.89
C PRO A 185 10.19 13.07 -13.24
N ASP A 186 9.47 13.93 -13.95
CA ASP A 186 8.84 13.64 -15.24
C ASP A 186 9.01 14.86 -16.18
N PRO A 187 9.97 14.80 -17.12
CA PRO A 187 10.20 15.89 -18.07
C PRO A 187 9.03 16.17 -19.02
N ASP A 188 8.14 15.19 -19.23
CA ASP A 188 6.99 15.31 -20.13
C ASP A 188 5.74 15.81 -19.41
N LEU A 189 5.81 15.98 -18.08
CA LEU A 189 4.69 16.46 -17.27
C LEU A 189 4.32 17.90 -17.63
N LYS A 190 3.09 18.11 -18.09
CA LYS A 190 2.57 19.43 -18.42
C LYS A 190 1.07 19.53 -18.19
N TRP A 191 0.62 20.70 -17.72
CA TRP A 191 -0.81 20.99 -17.64
C TRP A 191 -1.39 21.14 -19.05
N ASN A 192 -2.47 20.41 -19.33
CA ASN A 192 -3.21 20.48 -20.58
C ASN A 192 -4.55 21.18 -20.35
N GLU A 193 -4.65 22.46 -20.77
CA GLU A 193 -5.84 23.29 -20.59
C GLU A 193 -7.09 22.73 -21.29
N GLU A 194 -6.93 22.08 -22.45
CA GLU A 194 -8.05 21.51 -23.20
C GLU A 194 -8.65 20.29 -22.50
N ARG A 195 -7.80 19.48 -21.85
CA ARG A 195 -8.22 18.29 -21.08
C ARG A 195 -8.59 18.63 -19.64
N GLY A 196 -8.13 19.76 -19.11
CA GLY A 196 -8.23 20.09 -17.69
C GLY A 196 -7.51 19.09 -16.79
N SER A 197 -6.35 18.58 -17.24
CA SER A 197 -5.63 17.47 -16.62
C SER A 197 -4.15 17.52 -17.02
N TYR A 198 -3.27 16.83 -16.28
CA TYR A 198 -1.85 16.74 -16.64
C TYR A 198 -1.59 15.66 -17.70
N ASP A 199 -0.88 16.02 -18.78
CA ASP A 199 -0.16 15.04 -19.59
C ASP A 199 1.10 14.61 -18.82
N PHE A 200 1.47 13.33 -18.89
CA PHE A 200 2.61 12.77 -18.16
C PHE A 200 3.39 11.77 -19.05
N GLY A 201 4.65 11.54 -18.71
CA GLY A 201 5.57 10.68 -19.45
C GLY A 201 5.23 9.19 -19.38
N ALA A 202 5.94 8.41 -20.20
CA ALA A 202 5.77 6.96 -20.23
C ALA A 202 6.28 6.30 -18.94
N ILE A 203 5.49 5.39 -18.39
CA ILE A 203 5.90 4.52 -17.27
C ILE A 203 6.80 3.40 -17.80
N ASP A 204 7.85 3.08 -17.06
CA ASP A 204 8.67 1.90 -17.30
C ASP A 204 7.88 0.62 -16.94
N TRP A 205 7.13 0.12 -17.91
CA TRP A 205 6.35 -1.11 -17.74
C TRP A 205 7.22 -2.36 -17.65
N ASP A 206 8.45 -2.33 -18.18
CA ASP A 206 9.39 -3.45 -18.03
C ASP A 206 9.82 -3.56 -16.56
N GLU A 207 10.18 -2.45 -15.93
CA GLU A 207 10.43 -2.39 -14.48
C GLU A 207 9.23 -2.93 -13.69
N PHE A 208 8.03 -2.42 -13.97
CA PHE A 208 6.80 -2.86 -13.29
C PHE A 208 6.64 -4.38 -13.34
N TRP A 209 6.79 -4.99 -14.52
CA TRP A 209 6.63 -6.43 -14.66
C TRP A 209 7.77 -7.23 -14.04
N GLN A 210 9.01 -6.71 -14.01
CA GLN A 210 10.11 -7.34 -13.27
C GLN A 210 9.81 -7.37 -11.77
N VAL A 211 9.37 -6.26 -11.20
CA VAL A 211 9.01 -6.15 -9.77
C VAL A 211 7.85 -7.08 -9.42
N VAL A 212 6.79 -7.12 -10.23
CA VAL A 212 5.63 -8.00 -10.05
C VAL A 212 6.00 -9.49 -10.13
N LYS A 213 7.03 -9.84 -10.90
CA LYS A 213 7.53 -11.22 -11.06
C LYS A 213 8.54 -11.64 -9.98
N GLY A 214 8.89 -10.75 -9.05
CA GLY A 214 9.83 -11.08 -7.97
C GLY A 214 11.27 -10.65 -8.23
N HIS A 215 11.53 -9.84 -9.25
CA HIS A 215 12.87 -9.39 -9.65
C HIS A 215 13.14 -7.92 -9.36
N GLY A 216 12.36 -7.30 -8.45
CA GLY A 216 12.59 -5.94 -7.97
C GLY A 216 13.59 -5.88 -6.80
N PRO A 217 13.89 -4.66 -6.31
CA PRO A 217 15.06 -4.43 -5.47
C PRO A 217 14.97 -4.99 -4.05
N CYS A 218 13.77 -5.27 -3.53
CA CYS A 218 13.60 -5.87 -2.21
C CYS A 218 12.70 -7.12 -2.18
N ASN A 219 12.28 -7.67 -3.33
CA ASN A 219 11.32 -8.78 -3.35
C ASN A 219 11.78 -9.96 -2.50
N LYS A 220 13.05 -10.35 -2.67
CA LYS A 220 13.64 -11.46 -1.93
C LYS A 220 13.71 -11.15 -0.44
N GLU A 221 14.24 -9.97 -0.07
CA GLU A 221 14.37 -9.54 1.32
C GLU A 221 13.01 -9.46 2.03
N ARG A 222 11.96 -8.98 1.35
CA ARG A 222 10.60 -8.92 1.90
C ARG A 222 10.04 -10.32 2.17
N MET A 223 10.19 -11.23 1.21
CA MET A 223 9.69 -12.60 1.37
C MET A 223 10.49 -13.38 2.42
N ASP A 224 11.82 -13.29 2.38
CA ASP A 224 12.71 -13.95 3.34
C ASP A 224 12.40 -13.49 4.77
N ALA A 225 12.21 -12.18 5.00
CA ALA A 225 11.82 -11.65 6.31
C ALA A 225 10.46 -12.19 6.76
N ARG A 226 9.51 -12.32 5.83
CA ARG A 226 8.16 -12.80 6.13
C ARG A 226 8.13 -14.29 6.49
N VAL A 227 8.77 -15.11 5.66
CA VAL A 227 8.89 -16.56 5.87
C VAL A 227 9.68 -16.84 7.14
N SER A 228 10.80 -16.14 7.36
CA SER A 228 11.60 -16.29 8.57
C SER A 228 10.78 -15.97 9.84
N ALA A 229 9.96 -14.92 9.83
CA ALA A 229 9.09 -14.60 10.96
C ALA A 229 8.04 -15.69 11.21
N TRP A 230 7.51 -16.29 10.13
CA TRP A 230 6.58 -17.41 10.22
C TRP A 230 7.24 -18.68 10.79
N GLU A 231 8.37 -19.09 10.24
CA GLU A 231 9.09 -20.32 10.66
C GLU A 231 9.62 -20.18 12.09
N ASN A 232 10.32 -19.10 12.41
CA ASN A 232 10.86 -18.87 13.75
C ASN A 232 9.76 -18.66 14.80
N GLY A 233 8.57 -18.21 14.38
CA GLY A 233 7.40 -18.08 15.24
C GLY A 233 6.59 -19.36 15.45
N ALA A 234 6.97 -20.48 14.80
CA ALA A 234 6.20 -21.73 14.87
C ALA A 234 5.98 -22.22 16.30
N TRP A 235 7.05 -22.26 17.11
CA TRP A 235 6.96 -22.71 18.50
C TRP A 235 6.00 -21.87 19.35
N VAL A 236 5.86 -20.56 19.07
CA VAL A 236 4.91 -19.69 19.79
C VAL A 236 3.48 -20.06 19.43
N ARG A 237 3.21 -20.29 18.13
CA ARG A 237 1.88 -20.72 17.66
C ARG A 237 1.51 -22.09 18.24
N ASP A 238 2.45 -23.03 18.20
CA ASP A 238 2.25 -24.38 18.75
C ASP A 238 2.00 -24.34 20.26
N ALA A 239 2.77 -23.52 20.99
CA ALA A 239 2.58 -23.32 22.43
C ALA A 239 1.20 -22.74 22.76
N ALA A 240 0.73 -21.75 21.98
CA ALA A 240 -0.59 -21.16 22.15
C ALA A 240 -1.71 -22.19 21.93
N MET A 241 -1.60 -23.01 20.88
CA MET A 241 -2.56 -24.08 20.57
C MET A 241 -2.59 -25.15 21.66
N ALA A 242 -1.42 -25.64 22.10
CA ALA A 242 -1.33 -26.63 23.16
C ALA A 242 -1.88 -26.12 24.50
N TYR A 243 -1.68 -24.83 24.82
CA TYR A 243 -2.26 -24.21 26.01
C TYR A 243 -3.79 -24.14 25.92
N ALA A 244 -4.34 -23.71 24.78
CA ALA A 244 -5.78 -23.61 24.56
C ALA A 244 -6.46 -24.99 24.64
N GLU A 245 -5.86 -26.03 24.07
CA GLU A 245 -6.37 -27.40 24.15
C GLU A 245 -6.42 -27.92 25.59
N LYS A 246 -5.36 -27.68 26.38
CA LYS A 246 -5.33 -28.03 27.81
C LYS A 246 -6.45 -27.33 28.59
N LYS A 247 -6.71 -26.05 28.30
CA LYS A 247 -7.80 -25.29 28.94
C LYS A 247 -9.17 -25.88 28.60
N LYS A 248 -9.44 -26.12 27.31
CA LYS A 248 -10.68 -26.74 26.85
C LYS A 248 -10.93 -28.11 27.49
N ASN A 249 -9.89 -28.95 27.57
CA ASN A 249 -9.99 -30.28 28.19
C ASN A 249 -10.23 -30.22 29.71
N LYS A 250 -9.69 -29.19 30.39
CA LYS A 250 -9.96 -28.97 31.81
C LYS A 250 -11.42 -28.57 32.03
N GLU A 251 -11.93 -27.61 31.27
CA GLU A 251 -13.34 -27.18 31.35
C GLU A 251 -14.31 -28.34 31.08
N LEU A 252 -14.00 -29.19 30.09
CA LEU A 252 -14.82 -30.37 29.80
C LEU A 252 -14.84 -31.37 30.95
N LYS A 253 -13.69 -31.59 31.62
CA LYS A 253 -13.60 -32.47 32.80
C LYS A 253 -14.32 -31.91 34.03
N GLU A 254 -14.39 -30.60 34.18
CA GLU A 254 -15.13 -29.95 35.27
C GLU A 254 -16.64 -29.91 35.01
N ALA A 255 -17.07 -30.03 33.75
CA ALA A 255 -18.48 -30.06 33.35
C ALA A 255 -19.13 -31.46 33.37
N ILE A 256 -18.32 -32.53 33.42
CA ILE A 256 -18.75 -33.94 33.54
C ILE A 256 -18.76 -34.34 35.02
#